data_AF-A0A9P7FC83-F1
#
_entry.id   AF-A0A9P7FC83-F1
#
_cell.length_a   1.000
_cell.length_b   1.000
_cell.length_c   1.000
_cell.angle_alpha   90.00
_cell.angle_beta   90.00
_cell.angle_gamma   90.00
#
_symmetry.space_group_name_H-M   'P 1'
#
loop_
_entity.id
_entity.type
_entity.pdbx_description
1 polymer ?
#
loop_
_entity_poly.entity_id
_entity_poly.type
_entity_poly.pdbx_seq_one_letter_code
_entity_poly.pdbx_strand_id
1 'polypeptide(L)'
;WELDYYSPAWKFVGQHMRWTASMEKIANGHARRAMNVPVTEPTPPYISMHIRHGDFSQQYEEFPVDQCFAPLSVIARRVSEVQEKLRTRKGIEATHVIMTSDERDPEWWSDVGANVGRLRSGTDREIYGKRHPVFVDAIIQSNGAGLVSTCGSTIRRVQSWHDGATRLVRWGWPDADDR
;
A
#
# COMPACT_ATOMS: atom_id res chain seq x y z
N TRP A 1 8.14 15.09 5.44
CA TRP A 1 7.31 16.28 5.17
C TRP A 1 7.89 17.15 4.05
N GLU A 2 9.07 16.81 3.53
CA GLU A 2 9.80 17.59 2.52
C GLU A 2 9.60 17.15 1.06
N LEU A 3 8.77 16.13 0.77
CA LEU A 3 8.65 15.56 -0.59
C LEU A 3 7.39 15.98 -1.36
N ASP A 4 6.57 16.89 -0.83
CA ASP A 4 5.36 17.41 -1.50
C ASP A 4 5.69 18.53 -2.52
N TYR A 5 6.92 18.53 -3.05
CA TYR A 5 7.45 19.60 -3.91
C TYR A 5 6.69 19.76 -5.24
N TYR A 6 6.08 18.69 -5.75
CA TYR A 6 5.47 18.70 -7.09
C TYR A 6 4.01 19.18 -7.12
N SER A 7 3.29 19.16 -5.99
CA SER A 7 1.92 19.67 -5.95
C SER A 7 1.46 20.00 -4.52
N PRO A 8 2.00 21.06 -3.88
CA PRO A 8 1.70 21.40 -2.49
C PRO A 8 0.23 21.76 -2.25
N ALA A 9 -0.53 22.11 -3.28
CA ALA A 9 -1.98 22.33 -3.20
C ALA A 9 -2.77 21.02 -3.01
N TRP A 10 -2.24 19.91 -3.52
CA TRP A 10 -2.92 18.62 -3.52
C TRP A 10 -3.22 18.10 -2.11
N LYS A 11 -2.37 18.42 -1.13
CA LYS A 11 -2.60 18.07 0.27
C LYS A 11 -3.87 18.71 0.86
N PHE A 12 -4.25 19.89 0.38
CA PHE A 12 -5.44 20.61 0.85
C PHE A 12 -6.71 20.18 0.12
N VAL A 13 -6.61 19.79 -1.15
CA VAL A 13 -7.77 19.41 -1.97
C VAL A 13 -8.08 17.92 -1.83
N GLY A 14 -7.05 17.07 -1.89
CA GLY A 14 -7.20 15.62 -1.89
C GLY A 14 -7.88 15.05 -0.64
N GLN A 15 -7.79 15.74 0.51
CA GLN A 15 -8.49 15.35 1.73
C GLN A 15 -10.03 15.43 1.60
N HIS A 16 -10.54 16.26 0.70
CA HIS A 16 -11.98 16.43 0.46
C HIS A 16 -12.52 15.52 -0.65
N MET A 17 -11.66 14.88 -1.44
CA MET A 17 -12.05 14.02 -2.55
C MET A 17 -12.45 12.61 -2.10
N ARG A 18 -13.68 12.44 -1.61
CA ARG A 18 -14.21 11.13 -1.19
C ARG A 18 -14.60 10.26 -2.38
N TRP A 19 -14.51 8.94 -2.19
CA TRP A 19 -14.97 7.98 -3.19
C TRP A 19 -16.50 7.86 -3.17
N THR A 20 -17.09 7.41 -4.27
CA THR A 20 -18.53 7.13 -4.31
C THR A 20 -18.82 5.82 -3.58
N ALA A 21 -19.98 5.72 -2.94
CA ALA A 21 -20.38 4.51 -2.21
C ALA A 21 -20.39 3.24 -3.09
N SER A 22 -20.69 3.38 -4.39
CA SER A 22 -20.65 2.28 -5.35
C SER A 22 -19.23 1.75 -5.55
N MET A 23 -18.25 2.63 -5.71
CA MET A 23 -16.84 2.24 -5.86
C MET A 23 -16.26 1.68 -4.57
N GLU A 24 -16.61 2.24 -3.41
CA GLU A 24 -16.22 1.68 -2.11
C GLU A 24 -16.78 0.28 -1.91
N LYS A 25 -18.04 0.02 -2.30
CA LYS A 25 -18.63 -1.31 -2.22
C LYS A 25 -17.85 -2.34 -3.05
N ILE A 26 -17.43 -1.97 -4.26
CA ILE A 26 -16.64 -2.82 -5.14
C ILE A 26 -15.26 -3.09 -4.52
N ALA A 27 -14.56 -2.04 -4.09
CA ALA A 27 -13.24 -2.15 -3.48
C ALA A 27 -13.25 -2.98 -2.20
N ASN A 28 -14.26 -2.81 -1.34
CA ASN A 28 -14.45 -3.60 -0.13
C ASN A 28 -14.67 -5.08 -0.46
N GLY A 29 -15.39 -5.40 -1.53
CA GLY A 29 -15.53 -6.78 -2.02
C GLY A 29 -14.20 -7.39 -2.48
N HIS A 30 -13.33 -6.60 -3.10
CA HIS A 30 -11.97 -7.04 -3.44
C HIS A 30 -11.09 -7.21 -2.21
N ALA A 31 -11.15 -6.29 -1.25
CA ALA A 31 -10.39 -6.38 0.00
C ALA A 31 -10.77 -7.63 0.79
N ARG A 32 -12.07 -7.92 0.96
CA ARG A 32 -12.53 -9.14 1.62
C ARG A 32 -12.06 -10.40 0.93
N ARG A 33 -12.15 -10.47 -0.40
CA ARG A 33 -11.60 -11.61 -1.17
C ARG A 33 -10.10 -11.79 -0.96
N ALA A 34 -9.33 -10.71 -0.95
CA ALA A 34 -7.89 -10.75 -0.70
C ALA A 34 -7.56 -11.30 0.70
N MET A 35 -8.38 -10.95 1.69
CA MET A 35 -8.22 -11.40 3.08
C MET A 35 -8.88 -12.75 3.37
N ASN A 36 -9.51 -13.38 2.36
CA ASN A 36 -10.33 -14.59 2.52
C ASN A 36 -11.48 -14.42 3.53
N VAL A 37 -12.08 -13.24 3.59
CA VAL A 37 -13.23 -12.90 4.43
C VAL A 37 -14.52 -13.11 3.64
N PRO A 38 -15.55 -13.77 4.20
CA PRO A 38 -16.84 -13.95 3.54
C PRO A 38 -17.47 -12.62 3.11
N VAL A 39 -18.16 -12.62 1.97
CA VAL A 39 -18.74 -11.39 1.39
C VAL A 39 -19.79 -10.74 2.31
N THR A 40 -20.42 -11.54 3.16
CA THR A 40 -21.46 -11.15 4.14
C THR A 40 -20.90 -10.52 5.40
N GLU A 41 -19.60 -10.65 5.66
CA GLU A 41 -18.96 -10.12 6.86
C GLU A 41 -18.42 -8.69 6.64
N PRO A 42 -18.31 -7.89 7.71
CA PRO A 42 -17.65 -6.60 7.62
C PRO A 42 -16.18 -6.77 7.21
N THR A 43 -15.65 -5.81 6.45
CA THR A 43 -14.23 -5.78 6.10
C THR A 43 -13.41 -5.55 7.39
N PRO A 44 -12.53 -6.47 7.81
CA PRO A 44 -11.70 -6.27 9.00
C PRO A 44 -10.68 -5.14 8.76
N PRO A 45 -10.13 -4.54 9.82
CA PRO A 45 -9.04 -3.58 9.67
C PRO A 45 -7.82 -4.26 9.04
N TYR A 46 -7.24 -3.59 8.04
CA TYR A 46 -6.07 -4.07 7.33
C TYR A 46 -5.05 -2.95 7.13
N ILE A 47 -3.80 -3.34 6.93
CA ILE A 47 -2.73 -2.43 6.52
C ILE A 47 -2.66 -2.44 5.01
N SER A 48 -2.83 -1.27 4.41
CA SER A 48 -2.58 -1.07 2.99
C SER A 48 -1.08 -0.94 2.75
N MET A 49 -0.60 -1.56 1.69
CA MET A 49 0.78 -1.42 1.27
C MET A 49 0.87 -1.07 -0.21
N HIS A 50 1.74 -0.13 -0.56
CA HIS A 50 1.98 0.27 -1.94
C HIS A 50 3.47 0.39 -2.19
N ILE A 51 4.05 -0.60 -2.88
CA ILE A 51 5.47 -0.62 -3.21
C ILE A 51 5.59 -0.56 -4.73
N ARG A 52 6.25 0.50 -5.24
CA ARG A 52 6.64 0.60 -6.65
C ARG A 52 7.97 -0.12 -6.81
N HIS A 53 8.01 -1.17 -7.62
CA HIS A 53 9.21 -1.96 -7.90
C HIS A 53 9.52 -1.99 -9.41
N GLY A 54 8.50 -1.84 -10.25
CA GLY A 54 8.66 -1.85 -11.71
C GLY A 54 9.17 -0.53 -12.27
N ASP A 55 8.33 0.50 -12.30
CA ASP A 55 8.58 1.75 -13.05
C ASP A 55 9.69 2.63 -12.45
N PHE A 56 10.08 2.37 -11.21
CA PHE A 56 11.16 3.07 -10.51
C PHE A 56 12.55 2.49 -10.81
N SER A 57 12.62 1.29 -11.39
CA SER A 57 13.89 0.64 -11.78
C SER A 57 14.70 1.45 -12.82
N GLN A 58 14.01 2.26 -13.64
CA GLN A 58 14.64 3.11 -14.67
C GLN A 58 15.20 4.42 -14.13
N GLN A 59 14.99 4.74 -12.85
CA GLN A 59 15.39 6.02 -12.27
C GLN A 59 16.81 6.02 -11.69
N TYR A 60 17.52 4.89 -11.73
CA TYR A 60 18.88 4.75 -11.22
C TYR A 60 19.81 4.09 -12.24
N GLU A 61 20.86 4.82 -12.61
CA GLU A 61 21.96 4.33 -13.45
C GLU A 61 23.20 3.93 -12.61
N GLU A 62 23.24 4.28 -11.32
CA GLU A 62 24.44 4.19 -10.48
C GLU A 62 24.57 2.88 -9.69
N PHE A 63 23.46 2.19 -9.38
CA PHE A 63 23.44 0.93 -8.63
C PHE A 63 22.62 -0.15 -9.35
N PRO A 64 22.93 -1.45 -9.14
CA PRO A 64 22.07 -2.55 -9.54
C PRO A 64 20.64 -2.37 -8.98
N VAL A 65 19.62 -2.68 -9.79
CA VAL A 65 18.20 -2.44 -9.47
C VAL A 65 17.77 -3.11 -8.16
N ASP A 66 18.31 -4.28 -7.87
CA ASP A 66 18.10 -5.05 -6.64
C ASP A 66 18.64 -4.35 -5.38
N GLN A 67 19.62 -3.45 -5.52
CA GLN A 67 20.17 -2.64 -4.43
C GLN A 67 19.46 -1.29 -4.26
N CYS A 68 18.65 -0.89 -5.25
CA CYS A 68 17.87 0.35 -5.19
C CYS A 68 16.59 0.20 -4.37
N PHE A 69 16.03 -1.01 -4.29
CA PHE A 69 14.81 -1.29 -3.55
C PHE A 69 15.09 -1.83 -2.15
N ALA A 70 14.23 -1.48 -1.19
CA ALA A 70 14.33 -2.02 0.15
C ALA A 70 14.05 -3.53 0.15
N PRO A 71 14.85 -4.34 0.86
CA PRO A 71 14.61 -5.77 0.96
C PRO A 71 13.28 -6.07 1.68
N LEU A 72 12.69 -7.23 1.40
CA LEU A 72 11.41 -7.63 2.00
C LEU A 72 11.44 -7.66 3.54
N SER A 73 12.59 -7.93 4.13
CA SER A 73 12.81 -7.89 5.59
C SER A 73 12.55 -6.50 6.18
N VAL A 74 12.98 -5.44 5.47
CA VAL A 74 12.72 -4.05 5.86
C VAL A 74 11.24 -3.73 5.72
N ILE A 75 10.61 -4.18 4.64
CA ILE A 75 9.16 -4.00 4.44
C ILE A 75 8.37 -4.67 5.57
N ALA A 76 8.72 -5.90 5.95
CA ALA A 76 8.11 -6.62 7.07
C ALA A 76 8.31 -5.90 8.41
N ARG A 77 9.50 -5.33 8.66
CA ARG A 77 9.77 -4.46 9.82
C ARG A 77 8.83 -3.25 9.83
N ARG A 78 8.68 -2.54 8.71
CA ARG A 78 7.78 -1.38 8.62
C ARG A 78 6.31 -1.74 8.82
N VAL A 79 5.86 -2.91 8.37
CA VAL A 79 4.52 -3.43 8.68
C VAL A 79 4.34 -3.61 10.18
N SER A 80 5.30 -4.28 10.84
CA SER A 80 5.26 -4.53 12.28
C SER A 80 5.19 -3.24 13.08
N GLU A 81 5.93 -2.20 12.69
CA GLU A 81 5.85 -0.88 13.31
C GLU A 81 4.47 -0.21 13.15
N VAL A 82 3.83 -0.38 11.98
CA VAL A 82 2.46 0.12 11.76
C VAL A 82 1.46 -0.64 12.64
N GLN A 83 1.57 -1.97 12.72
CA GLN A 83 0.73 -2.80 13.59
C GLN A 83 0.84 -2.36 15.04
N GLU A 84 2.07 -2.21 15.54
CA GLU A 84 2.32 -1.77 16.91
C GLU A 84 1.71 -0.39 17.19
N LYS A 85 1.87 0.54 16.24
CA LYS A 85 1.33 1.89 16.38
C LYS A 85 -0.20 1.89 16.36
N LEU A 86 -0.84 1.05 15.55
CA LEU A 86 -2.30 0.89 15.53
C LEU A 86 -2.81 0.31 16.84
N ARG A 87 -2.14 -0.73 17.35
CA ARG A 87 -2.45 -1.34 18.63
C ARG A 87 -2.33 -0.34 19.77
N THR A 88 -1.17 0.29 19.92
CA THR A 88 -0.89 1.18 21.04
C THR A 88 -1.71 2.48 21.02
N ARG A 89 -1.94 3.08 19.84
CA ARG A 89 -2.68 4.36 19.77
C ARG A 89 -4.19 4.21 19.63
N LYS A 90 -4.67 3.12 19.04
CA LYS A 90 -6.08 2.95 18.65
C LYS A 90 -6.73 1.66 19.17
N GLY A 91 -5.97 0.74 19.76
CA GLY A 91 -6.47 -0.58 20.15
C GLY A 91 -6.89 -1.43 18.94
N ILE A 92 -6.36 -1.14 17.74
CA ILE A 92 -6.71 -1.86 16.51
C ILE A 92 -5.65 -2.94 16.24
N GLU A 93 -6.07 -4.20 16.23
CA GLU A 93 -5.27 -5.35 15.81
C GLU A 93 -5.46 -5.61 14.31
N ALA A 94 -4.55 -5.08 13.48
CA ALA A 94 -4.59 -5.26 12.03
C ALA A 94 -3.65 -6.41 11.60
N THR A 95 -4.20 -7.62 11.48
CA THR A 95 -3.45 -8.82 11.08
C THR A 95 -3.34 -8.98 9.57
N HIS A 96 -4.25 -8.38 8.82
CA HIS A 96 -4.27 -8.45 7.36
C HIS A 96 -3.45 -7.35 6.72
N VAL A 97 -2.70 -7.69 5.68
CA VAL A 97 -1.91 -6.76 4.87
C VAL A 97 -2.31 -6.94 3.41
N ILE A 98 -2.72 -5.87 2.74
CA ILE A 98 -3.02 -5.87 1.31
C ILE A 98 -1.98 -5.01 0.63
N MET A 99 -1.02 -5.62 -0.08
CA MET A 99 -0.14 -4.85 -0.98
C MET A 99 -0.66 -4.76 -2.40
N THR A 100 -0.32 -3.63 -2.99
CA THR A 100 -0.48 -3.27 -4.39
C THR A 100 0.90 -2.89 -4.90
N SER A 101 1.26 -3.41 -6.07
CA SER A 101 2.54 -3.13 -6.72
C SER A 101 2.36 -3.25 -8.24
N ASP A 102 3.25 -2.60 -8.97
CA ASP A 102 3.38 -2.72 -10.41
C ASP A 102 4.29 -3.89 -10.85
N GLU A 103 4.85 -4.64 -9.88
CA GLU A 103 5.67 -5.84 -10.10
C GLU A 103 4.87 -7.00 -10.71
N ARG A 104 5.52 -7.75 -11.62
CA ARG A 104 4.95 -8.90 -12.33
C ARG A 104 5.67 -10.21 -12.04
N ASP A 105 6.83 -10.18 -11.41
CA ASP A 105 7.61 -11.37 -11.06
C ASP A 105 6.85 -12.27 -10.06
N PRO A 106 6.42 -13.48 -10.46
CA PRO A 106 5.70 -14.39 -9.57
C PRO A 106 6.55 -14.89 -8.40
N GLU A 107 7.88 -14.97 -8.54
CA GLU A 107 8.77 -15.40 -7.45
C GLU A 107 8.81 -14.34 -6.35
N TRP A 108 8.94 -13.07 -6.74
CA TRP A 108 8.84 -11.95 -5.81
C TRP A 108 7.50 -11.92 -5.07
N TRP A 109 6.37 -12.15 -5.77
CA TRP A 109 5.06 -12.22 -5.13
C TRP A 109 4.92 -13.41 -4.16
N SER A 110 5.56 -14.54 -4.47
CA SER A 110 5.64 -15.68 -3.55
C SER A 110 6.41 -15.32 -2.28
N ASP A 111 7.55 -14.67 -2.42
CA ASP A 111 8.37 -14.25 -1.28
C ASP A 111 7.65 -13.22 -0.40
N VAL A 112 6.94 -12.26 -0.99
CA VAL A 112 6.15 -11.30 -0.21
C VAL A 112 5.03 -12.03 0.55
N GLY A 113 4.38 -13.02 -0.08
CA GLY A 113 3.37 -13.85 0.55
C GLY A 113 3.89 -14.65 1.75
N ALA A 114 5.13 -15.14 1.66
CA ALA A 114 5.79 -15.89 2.73
C ALA A 114 6.31 -14.99 3.87
N ASN A 115 6.78 -13.78 3.56
CA ASN A 115 7.53 -12.95 4.52
C ASN A 115 6.75 -11.76 5.08
N VAL A 116 5.66 -11.31 4.44
CA VAL A 116 4.98 -10.06 4.80
C VAL A 116 3.48 -10.25 5.05
N GLY A 117 2.78 -11.06 4.24
CA GLY A 117 1.35 -11.35 4.45
C GLY A 117 0.60 -11.75 3.18
N ARG A 118 -0.65 -12.22 3.30
CA ARG A 118 -1.45 -12.65 2.14
C ARG A 118 -1.88 -11.46 1.26
N LEU A 119 -1.28 -11.40 0.08
CA LEU A 119 -1.45 -10.31 -0.88
C LEU A 119 -2.40 -10.69 -2.00
N ARG A 120 -3.05 -9.68 -2.58
CA ARG A 120 -3.62 -9.83 -3.92
C ARG A 120 -2.93 -8.88 -4.89
N SER A 121 -2.09 -9.44 -5.75
CA SER A 121 -1.83 -8.87 -7.06
C SER A 121 -2.95 -9.26 -8.01
N GLY A 122 -3.44 -8.32 -8.83
CA GLY A 122 -4.35 -8.63 -9.92
C GLY A 122 -5.83 -8.43 -9.58
N THR A 123 -6.28 -7.19 -9.67
CA THR A 123 -7.61 -6.90 -10.22
C THR A 123 -7.85 -7.68 -11.50
N ASP A 124 -9.00 -8.34 -11.57
CA ASP A 124 -9.59 -8.96 -12.76
C ASP A 124 -9.69 -7.91 -13.89
N ARG A 125 -8.58 -7.68 -14.62
CA ARG A 125 -8.53 -6.72 -15.74
C ARG A 125 -9.56 -7.06 -16.80
N GLU A 126 -9.93 -8.34 -16.87
CA GLU A 126 -10.91 -8.91 -17.79
C GLU A 126 -12.35 -8.50 -17.46
N ILE A 127 -12.70 -8.27 -16.20
CA ILE A 127 -14.10 -8.03 -15.80
C ILE A 127 -14.47 -6.54 -15.88
N TYR A 128 -13.53 -5.64 -15.59
CA TYR A 128 -13.86 -4.21 -15.42
C TYR A 128 -13.06 -3.24 -16.33
N GLY A 129 -12.26 -3.77 -17.26
CA GLY A 129 -11.46 -2.97 -18.19
C GLY A 129 -10.21 -2.34 -17.58
N LYS A 130 -9.32 -1.79 -18.42
CA LYS A 130 -7.92 -1.45 -18.04
C LYS A 130 -7.76 -0.41 -16.92
N ARG A 131 -8.72 0.50 -16.71
CA ARG A 131 -8.61 1.62 -15.75
C ARG A 131 -9.30 1.37 -14.41
N HIS A 132 -10.26 0.45 -14.36
CA HIS A 132 -10.97 0.11 -13.14
C HIS A 132 -10.08 -0.51 -12.05
N PRO A 133 -9.06 -1.32 -12.38
CA PRO A 133 -8.00 -1.72 -11.46
C PRO A 133 -7.42 -0.61 -10.61
N VAL A 134 -7.01 0.49 -11.26
CA VAL A 134 -6.26 1.58 -10.63
C VAL A 134 -7.10 2.28 -9.56
N PHE A 135 -8.39 2.47 -9.83
CA PHE A 135 -9.28 3.09 -8.86
C PHE A 135 -9.59 2.16 -7.69
N VAL A 136 -9.77 0.85 -7.94
CA VAL A 136 -9.96 -0.13 -6.88
C VAL A 136 -8.75 -0.17 -5.96
N ASP A 137 -7.54 -0.21 -6.52
CA ASP A 137 -6.30 -0.20 -5.76
C ASP A 137 -6.15 1.11 -4.97
N ALA A 138 -6.45 2.26 -5.58
CA ALA A 138 -6.42 3.54 -4.89
C ALA A 138 -7.41 3.62 -3.72
N ILE A 139 -8.60 3.02 -3.85
CA ILE A 139 -9.59 2.95 -2.76
C ILE A 139 -9.09 2.04 -1.64
N ILE A 140 -8.61 0.83 -1.99
CA ILE A 140 -8.06 -0.12 -1.01
C ILE A 140 -6.91 0.53 -0.26
N GLN A 141 -5.99 1.17 -0.98
CA GLN A 141 -4.87 1.90 -0.39
C GLN A 141 -5.33 3.03 0.54
N SER A 142 -6.41 3.74 0.19
CA SER A 142 -6.94 4.86 0.99
C SER A 142 -7.69 4.42 2.25
N ASN A 143 -8.34 3.25 2.21
CA ASN A 143 -9.25 2.77 3.26
C ASN A 143 -8.57 1.87 4.31
N GLY A 144 -7.27 1.60 4.19
CA GLY A 144 -6.52 0.85 5.19
C GLY A 144 -6.50 1.56 6.54
N ALA A 145 -6.49 0.78 7.62
CA ALA A 145 -6.29 1.30 8.98
C ALA A 145 -4.86 1.86 9.15
N GLY A 146 -3.90 1.27 8.43
CA GLY A 146 -2.51 1.75 8.33
C GLY A 146 -1.99 1.69 6.90
N LEU A 147 -0.85 2.36 6.67
CA LEU A 147 -0.20 2.44 5.36
C LEU A 147 1.31 2.24 5.44
N VAL A 148 1.84 1.37 4.60
CA VAL A 148 3.27 1.28 4.26
C VAL A 148 3.44 1.63 2.78
N SER A 149 4.23 2.65 2.45
CA SER A 149 4.36 3.11 1.06
C SER A 149 5.80 3.49 0.71
N THR A 150 6.19 3.28 -0.56
CA THR A 150 7.47 3.77 -1.08
C THR A 150 7.57 5.30 -0.95
N CYS A 151 8.70 5.78 -0.42
CA CYS A 151 8.99 7.20 -0.25
C CYS A 151 8.91 7.93 -1.61
N GLY A 152 8.20 9.05 -1.69
CA GLY A 152 7.94 9.75 -2.97
C GLY A 152 6.64 9.36 -3.68
N SER A 153 5.92 8.31 -3.21
CA SER A 153 4.58 7.99 -3.70
C SER A 153 3.51 8.86 -3.01
N THR A 154 2.65 9.52 -3.79
CA THR A 154 1.72 10.61 -3.37
C THR A 154 0.49 10.15 -2.57
N ILE A 155 0.43 8.90 -2.11
CA ILE A 155 -0.80 8.32 -1.55
C ILE A 155 -0.76 8.41 -0.03
N ARG A 156 -1.36 9.47 0.54
CA ARG A 156 -1.41 9.73 1.99
C ARG A 156 -2.82 9.79 2.59
N ARG A 157 -3.83 9.33 1.84
CA ARG A 157 -5.26 9.43 2.24
C ARG A 157 -5.58 8.66 3.53
N VAL A 158 -4.88 7.57 3.84
CA VAL A 158 -5.00 6.85 5.12
C VAL A 158 -4.77 7.76 6.32
N GLN A 159 -3.76 8.64 6.23
CA GLN A 159 -3.43 9.56 7.32
C GLN A 159 -4.50 10.66 7.47
N SER A 160 -4.97 11.24 6.37
CA SER A 160 -5.91 12.37 6.43
C SER A 160 -7.37 11.95 6.63
N TRP A 161 -7.77 10.77 6.16
CA TRP A 161 -9.17 10.31 6.22
C TRP A 161 -9.48 9.47 7.45
N HIS A 162 -8.51 8.69 7.91
CA HIS A 162 -8.69 7.70 8.99
C HIS A 162 -7.76 7.94 10.19
N ASP A 163 -6.94 9.00 10.16
CA ASP A 163 -5.85 9.20 11.13
C ASP A 163 -4.98 7.92 11.25
N GLY A 164 -4.82 7.21 10.15
CA GLY A 164 -4.17 5.90 10.13
C GLY A 164 -2.67 5.99 10.38
N ALA A 165 -2.11 4.93 10.95
CA ALA A 165 -0.66 4.84 11.17
C ALA A 165 0.06 4.66 9.84
N THR A 166 1.04 5.52 9.55
CA THR A 166 1.80 5.45 8.30
C THR A 166 3.31 5.27 8.53
N ARG A 167 3.94 4.53 7.62
CA ARG A 167 5.39 4.37 7.47
C ARG A 167 5.76 4.48 6.00
N LEU A 168 6.94 5.05 5.75
CA LEU A 168 7.51 5.12 4.42
C LEU A 168 8.68 4.17 4.33
N VAL A 169 8.81 3.51 3.19
CA VAL A 169 9.97 2.71 2.83
C VAL A 169 10.91 3.58 2.00
N ARG A 170 12.10 3.86 2.52
CA ARG A 170 13.14 4.60 1.80
C ARG A 170 13.84 3.66 0.79
N TRP A 171 14.31 4.24 -0.30
CA TRP A 171 14.87 3.53 -1.45
C TRP A 171 15.78 4.49 -2.24
N GLY A 172 16.59 3.95 -3.14
CA GLY A 172 17.49 4.71 -4.03
C GLY A 172 18.99 4.62 -3.69
N TRP A 173 19.36 3.99 -2.58
CA TRP A 173 20.75 3.60 -2.30
C TRP A 173 20.75 2.44 -1.29
N PRO A 174 21.85 1.66 -1.21
CA PRO A 174 21.98 0.59 -0.23
C PRO A 174 21.72 1.10 1.20
N ASP A 175 20.96 0.33 1.97
CA ASP A 175 20.63 0.60 3.39
C ASP A 175 19.86 1.93 3.62
N ALA A 176 19.21 2.49 2.59
CA ALA A 176 18.47 3.75 2.68
C ALA A 176 17.40 3.79 3.79
N ASP A 177 16.89 2.63 4.19
CA ASP A 177 15.81 2.49 5.16
C ASP A 177 16.22 1.74 6.45
N ASP A 178 17.53 1.59 6.70
CA ASP A 178 18.06 0.95 7.92
C ASP A 178 18.18 1.85 9.14
N ARG A 179 17.67 3.09 9.02
CA ARG A 179 17.54 4.05 10.12
C ARG A 179 16.11 4.24 10.58
#